data_AF-A0A850QWD3-F1
#
_entry.id   AF-A0A850QWD3-F1
#
_cell.length_a   1.000
_cell.length_b   1.000
_cell.length_c   1.000
_cell.angle_alpha   90.00
_cell.angle_beta   90.00
_cell.angle_gamma   90.00
#
_symmetry.space_group_name_H-M   'P 1'
#
loop_
_entity.id
_entity.type
_entity.pdbx_description
1 polymer ?
#
loop_
_entity_poly.entity_id
_entity_poly.type
_entity_poly.pdbx_seq_one_letter_code
_entity_poly.pdbx_strand_id
1 'polypeptide(L)' 'GNRSGTRVPKMYRENITVAEILTEIDQLVSRWAKEREAQEGFGDFTIRAGIIAPVEVSKRDFYA' A
#
# COMPACT_ATOMS: atom_id res chain seq x y z
N GLY A 1 -1.53 -4.04 3.46
CA GLY A 1 -2.55 -4.96 3.99
C GLY A 1 -3.93 -4.40 3.71
N ASN A 2 -4.99 -4.98 4.27
CA ASN A 2 -6.37 -4.53 4.09
C ASN A 2 -7.06 -4.27 5.44
N ARG A 3 -8.27 -3.69 5.39
CA ARG A 3 -9.03 -3.32 6.60
C ARG A 3 -9.37 -4.52 7.49
N SER A 4 -9.58 -5.70 6.91
CA SER A 4 -9.90 -6.94 7.62
C SER A 4 -8.66 -7.66 8.20
N GLY A 5 -7.44 -7.19 7.91
CA GLY A 5 -6.21 -7.79 8.42
C GLY A 5 -5.85 -9.14 7.80
N THR A 6 -6.43 -9.51 6.65
CA THR A 6 -6.21 -10.81 6.01
C THR A 6 -5.05 -10.82 5.01
N ARG A 7 -4.42 -9.67 4.75
CA ARG A 7 -3.30 -9.53 3.81
C ARG A 7 -2.09 -8.85 4.44
N VAL A 8 -0.93 -9.47 4.30
CA VAL A 8 0.35 -8.91 4.76
C VAL A 8 0.77 -7.74 3.84
N PRO A 9 1.20 -6.59 4.38
CA PRO A 9 1.77 -5.50 3.58
C PRO A 9 3.16 -5.87 3.03
N LYS A 10 3.40 -5.66 1.73
CA LYS A 10 4.73 -5.75 1.13
C LYS A 10 5.58 -4.53 1.48
N MET A 11 6.90 -4.70 1.51
CA MET A 11 7.83 -3.58 1.63
C MET A 11 7.73 -2.69 0.39
N TYR A 12 7.48 -1.39 0.59
CA TYR A 12 7.38 -0.38 -0.47
C TYR A 12 8.65 0.46 -0.58
N ARG A 13 9.18 0.92 0.55
CA ARG A 13 10.48 1.62 0.65
C ARG A 13 11.22 1.14 1.90
N GLU A 14 12.54 1.16 1.85
CA GLU A 14 13.43 0.75 2.94
C GLU A 14 14.43 1.86 3.25
N ASN A 15 14.84 1.97 4.51
CA ASN A 15 15.89 2.89 4.97
C ASN A 15 15.66 4.37 4.58
N ILE A 16 14.42 4.84 4.76
CA ILE A 16 14.02 6.24 4.49
C ILE A 16 13.76 7.02 5.78
N THR A 17 13.89 8.33 5.69
CA THR A 17 13.66 9.27 6.80
C THR A 17 12.18 9.53 7.05
N VAL A 18 11.85 10.06 8.22
CA VAL A 18 10.46 10.44 8.57
C VAL A 18 9.88 11.48 7.60
N ALA A 19 10.69 12.43 7.13
CA ALA A 19 10.25 13.46 6.19
C ALA A 19 9.84 12.84 4.83
N GLU A 20 10.61 11.87 4.35
CA GLU A 20 10.28 11.12 3.14
C GLU A 20 9.02 10.26 3.32
N ILE A 21 8.88 9.59 4.48
CA ILE A 21 7.67 8.82 4.81
C ILE A 21 6.42 9.72 4.74
N LEU A 22 6.48 10.90 5.37
CA LEU A 22 5.35 11.84 5.39
C LEU A 22 5.01 12.35 3.98
N THR A 23 6.04 12.64 3.17
CA THR A 23 5.85 13.08 1.78
C THR A 23 5.18 11.99 0.94
N GLU A 24 5.62 10.74 1.06
CA GLU A 24 5.02 9.61 0.35
C GLU A 24 3.57 9.38 0.79
N ILE A 25 3.31 9.38 2.11
CA ILE A 25 1.95 9.20 2.63
C ILE A 25 1.02 10.29 2.12
N ASP A 26 1.45 11.56 2.14
CA ASP A 26 0.66 12.69 1.67
C ASP A 26 0.26 12.55 0.19
N GLN A 27 1.22 12.17 -0.66
CA GLN A 27 0.98 11.92 -2.07
C GLN A 27 0.02 10.75 -2.30
N LEU A 28 0.25 9.62 -1.63
CA LEU A 28 -0.57 8.41 -1.80
C LEU A 28 -1.99 8.61 -1.27
N VAL A 29 -2.16 9.28 -0.12
CA VAL A 29 -3.48 9.60 0.44
C VAL A 29 -4.21 10.60 -0.46
N SER A 30 -3.51 11.59 -1.01
CA SER A 30 -4.10 12.53 -1.97
C SER A 30 -4.61 11.84 -3.23
N ARG A 31 -3.89 10.84 -3.75
CA ARG A 31 -4.35 10.01 -4.87
C ARG A 31 -5.55 9.15 -4.48
N TRP A 32 -5.47 8.44 -3.35
CA TRP A 32 -6.58 7.63 -2.84
C TRP A 32 -7.85 8.46 -2.67
N ALA A 33 -7.76 9.69 -2.14
CA ALA A 33 -8.92 10.55 -1.96
C ALA A 33 -9.66 10.88 -3.27
N LYS A 34 -8.94 10.92 -4.40
CA LYS A 34 -9.47 11.27 -5.73
C LYS A 34 -9.86 10.06 -6.58
N GLU A 35 -9.11 8.98 -6.47
CA GLU A 35 -9.16 7.82 -7.37
C GLU A 35 -9.86 6.60 -6.75
N ARG A 36 -10.21 6.64 -5.45
CA ARG A 36 -10.81 5.48 -4.77
C ARG A 36 -12.20 5.13 -5.31
N GLU A 37 -12.48 3.84 -5.29
CA GLU A 37 -13.83 3.33 -5.49
C GLU A 37 -14.68 3.45 -4.21
N ALA A 38 -16.00 3.28 -4.35
CA ALA A 38 -16.92 3.33 -3.22
C ALA A 38 -16.56 2.24 -2.20
N GLN A 39 -16.42 2.63 -0.92
CA GLN A 39 -16.03 1.75 0.19
C GLN A 39 -14.60 1.15 0.08
N GLU A 40 -13.74 1.67 -0.81
CA GLU A 40 -12.38 1.16 -0.98
C GLU A 40 -11.44 1.64 0.15
N GLY A 41 -10.80 0.69 0.82
CA GLY A 41 -9.75 0.96 1.81
C GLY A 41 -8.41 1.33 1.14
N PHE A 42 -7.62 2.16 1.80
CA PHE A 42 -6.33 2.63 1.28
C PHE A 42 -5.40 1.50 0.81
N GLY A 43 -5.29 0.41 1.58
CA GLY A 43 -4.40 -0.68 1.25
C GLY A 43 -4.89 -1.62 0.13
N ASP A 44 -6.18 -1.56 -0.23
CA ASP A 44 -6.71 -2.22 -1.44
C ASP A 44 -6.50 -1.32 -2.66
N PHE A 45 -6.71 0.00 -2.49
CA PHE A 45 -6.40 1.01 -3.48
C PHE A 45 -4.94 0.94 -3.97
N THR A 46 -3.96 0.83 -3.06
CA THR A 46 -2.55 0.80 -3.47
C THR A 46 -2.20 -0.40 -4.36
N ILE A 47 -2.94 -1.51 -4.25
CA ILE A 47 -2.76 -2.68 -5.12
C ILE A 47 -3.51 -2.48 -6.45
N ARG A 48 -4.77 -2.06 -6.40
CA ARG A 48 -5.58 -1.81 -7.60
C ARG A 48 -4.94 -0.75 -8.51
N ALA A 49 -4.41 0.32 -7.93
CA ALA A 49 -3.74 1.39 -8.63
C ALA A 49 -2.30 1.04 -9.07
N GLY A 50 -1.84 -0.20 -8.82
CA GLY A 50 -0.51 -0.68 -9.24
C GLY A 50 0.67 -0.03 -8.51
N ILE A 51 0.44 0.58 -7.33
CA ILE A 51 1.49 1.22 -6.53
C ILE A 51 2.38 0.17 -5.86
N ILE A 52 1.78 -0.94 -5.40
CA ILE A 52 2.49 -2.06 -4.79
C ILE A 52 1.86 -3.39 -5.19
N ALA A 53 2.69 -4.40 -5.41
CA ALA A 53 2.20 -5.76 -5.66
C ALA A 53 1.56 -6.37 -4.39
N PRO A 54 0.50 -7.18 -4.53
CA PRO A 54 -0.03 -7.94 -3.41
C PRO A 54 0.98 -9.01 -2.95
N VAL A 55 0.88 -9.37 -1.67
CA VAL A 55 1.49 -10.60 -1.13
C VAL A 55 0.38 -11.63 -1.07
N GLU A 56 0.45 -12.67 -1.91
CA GLU A 56 -0.53 -13.74 -2.02
C GLU A 56 -0.11 -14.97 -1.21
N VAL A 57 1.18 -15.32 -1.28
CA VAL A 57 1.77 -16.45 -0.59
C VAL A 57 3.02 -15.99 0.14
N SER A 58 2.85 -15.51 1.38
CA SER A 58 3.91 -14.85 2.15
C SER A 58 5.25 -15.61 2.21
N LYS A 59 5.23 -16.95 2.20
CA LYS A 59 6.45 -17.77 2.18
C LYS A 59 7.26 -17.64 0.89
N ARG A 60 6.62 -17.30 -0.23
CA ARG A 60 7.19 -17.28 -1.58
C ARG A 60 7.40 -15.88 -2.13
N ASP A 61 6.48 -14.95 -1.89
CA ASP A 61 6.42 -13.68 -2.63
C ASP A 61 6.64 -12.42 -1.78
N PHE A 62 6.84 -12.58 -0.47
CA PHE A 62 7.01 -11.46 0.44
C PHE A 62 8.28 -10.64 0.17
N TYR A 63 9.37 -11.31 -0.21
CA TYR A 63 10.67 -10.70 -0.54
C TYR A 63 10.98 -10.69 -2.05
N ALA A 64 10.11 -11.29 -2.88
CA ALA A 64 10.35 -11.49 -4.31
C ALA A 64 10.13 -10.22 -5.14
#